data_AF-A0A1Z5SNR1-F1
#
_entry.id   AF-A0A1Z5SNR1-F1
#
_cell.length_a   1.000
_cell.length_b   1.000
_cell.length_c   1.000
_cell.angle_alpha   90.00
_cell.angle_beta   90.00
_cell.angle_gamma   90.00
#
_symmetry.space_group_name_H-M   'P 1'
#
loop_
_entity.id
_entity.type
_entity.pdbx_description
1 polymer ?
#
loop_
_entity_poly.entity_id
_entity_poly.type
_entity_poly.pdbx_seq_one_letter_code
_entity_poly.pdbx_strand_id
1 'polypeptide(L)' 'MSLSIFGQRDTQSTQPFPQHHPSNTMISDASLYSLAIFLGSASMLMIVLYHFLEINAQDPKEPLTSERKADALPAKAR' A
#
# COMPACT_ATOMS: atom_id res chain seq x y z
N MET A 1 22.27 -33.63 67.91
CA MET A 1 20.98 -33.80 67.21
C MET A 1 20.46 -32.40 66.88
N SER A 2 20.90 -31.83 65.75
CA SER A 2 20.46 -30.51 65.29
C SER A 2 19.80 -30.68 63.93
N LEU A 3 18.57 -30.20 63.88
CA LEU A 3 17.54 -30.47 62.89
C LEU A 3 17.87 -29.84 61.52
N SER A 4 17.78 -30.65 60.47
CA SER A 4 17.86 -30.25 59.07
C SER A 4 16.70 -29.31 58.71
N ILE A 5 16.98 -28.03 58.50
CA ILE A 5 16.06 -27.03 57.89
C ILE A 5 16.63 -26.77 56.49
N PHE A 6 16.13 -27.45 55.47
CA PHE A 6 14.93 -27.10 54.67
C PHE A 6 15.15 -25.85 53.81
N GLY A 7 15.16 -26.08 52.49
CA GLY A 7 14.75 -25.08 51.51
C GLY A 7 15.89 -24.31 50.85
N GLN A 8 16.67 -25.03 50.05
CA GLN A 8 17.37 -24.49 48.88
C GLN A 8 16.42 -23.54 48.13
N ARG A 9 16.67 -22.24 48.20
CA ARG A 9 15.96 -21.25 47.39
C ARG A 9 16.51 -21.35 45.98
N ASP A 10 15.97 -22.30 45.21
CA ASP A 10 16.03 -22.24 43.76
C ASP A 10 15.23 -21.01 43.36
N THR A 11 15.92 -19.87 43.17
CA THR A 11 15.34 -18.72 42.49
C THR A 11 15.13 -19.13 41.04
N GLN A 12 13.94 -19.68 40.83
CA GLN A 12 13.29 -19.99 39.58
C GLN A 12 13.61 -18.92 38.52
N SER A 13 14.37 -19.33 37.51
CA SER A 13 14.59 -18.55 36.29
C SER A 13 13.24 -18.26 35.65
N THR A 14 12.76 -17.01 35.74
CA THR A 14 11.60 -16.53 34.98
C THR A 14 11.96 -16.56 33.49
N GLN A 15 11.55 -17.63 32.81
CA GLN A 15 11.62 -17.69 31.35
C GLN A 15 10.64 -16.64 30.79
N PRO A 16 11.08 -15.72 29.91
CA PRO A 16 10.13 -14.88 29.18
C PRO A 16 9.32 -15.77 28.24
N PHE A 17 8.00 -15.68 28.33
CA PHE A 17 7.09 -16.35 27.39
C PHE A 17 7.48 -16.01 25.95
N PRO A 18 7.54 -16.99 25.02
CA PRO A 18 7.69 -16.69 23.61
C PRO A 18 6.44 -15.95 23.12
N GLN A 19 6.55 -14.63 23.03
CA GLN A 19 5.55 -13.77 22.42
C GLN A 19 5.55 -14.05 20.92
N HIS A 20 4.65 -14.93 20.47
CA HIS A 20 4.33 -15.08 19.06
C HIS A 20 3.63 -13.80 18.61
N HIS A 21 4.42 -12.82 18.15
CA HIS A 21 3.91 -11.62 17.51
C HIS A 21 3.39 -12.07 16.13
N PRO A 22 2.07 -12.06 15.86
CA PRO A 22 1.61 -12.22 14.50
C PRO A 22 2.17 -11.04 13.71
N SER A 23 3.20 -11.30 12.91
CA SER A 23 3.73 -10.37 11.92
C SER A 23 2.72 -10.26 10.78
N ASN A 24 1.56 -9.68 11.08
CA ASN A 24 0.79 -9.01 10.04
C ASN A 24 1.66 -7.83 9.62
N THR A 25 2.42 -8.02 8.53
CA THR A 25 3.25 -7.00 7.92
C THR A 25 2.34 -5.86 7.49
N MET A 26 2.19 -4.85 8.36
CA MET A 26 1.53 -3.62 7.97
C MET A 26 2.37 -2.98 6.87
N ILE A 27 1.73 -2.65 5.75
CA ILE A 27 2.30 -1.80 4.71
C ILE A 27 2.81 -0.52 5.38
N SER A 28 4.11 -0.24 5.27
CA SER A 28 4.72 0.92 5.95
C SER A 28 4.41 2.20 5.15
N ASP A 29 4.25 3.33 5.82
CA ASP A 29 4.02 4.63 5.16
C ASP A 29 5.09 4.93 4.09
N ALA A 30 6.32 4.48 4.31
CA ALA A 30 7.42 4.58 3.35
C ALA A 30 7.13 3.83 2.03
N SER A 31 6.46 2.68 2.11
CA SER A 31 6.09 1.90 0.93
C SER A 31 4.91 2.50 0.18
N LEU A 32 3.94 3.13 0.88
CA LEU A 32 2.87 3.90 0.24
C LEU A 32 3.41 5.17 -0.43
N TYR A 33 4.35 5.87 0.22
CA TYR A 33 5.04 7.00 -0.39
C TYR A 33 5.78 6.61 -1.66
N SER A 34 6.55 5.51 -1.61
CA SER A 34 7.27 4.98 -2.76
C SER A 34 6.33 4.57 -3.90
N LEU A 35 5.22 3.91 -3.57
CA LEU A 35 4.17 3.56 -4.53
C LEU A 35 3.55 4.80 -5.18
N ALA A 36 3.26 5.85 -4.40
CA ALA A 36 2.66 7.08 -4.91
C ALA A 36 3.58 7.79 -5.92
N ILE A 37 4.90 7.84 -5.64
CA ILE A 37 5.87 8.42 -6.57
C ILE A 37 6.00 7.57 -7.84
N PHE A 38 6.04 6.23 -7.70
CA PHE A 38 6.10 5.32 -8.84
C PHE A 38 4.84 5.44 -9.72
N LEU A 39 3.66 5.35 -9.13
CA LEU A 39 2.39 5.41 -9.85
C LEU A 39 2.16 6.80 -10.46
N GLY A 40 2.53 7.88 -9.76
CA GLY A 40 2.43 9.24 -10.25
C GLY A 40 3.33 9.49 -11.46
N SER A 41 4.59 9.06 -11.40
CA SER A 41 5.52 9.17 -12.54
C SER A 41 5.12 8.27 -13.71
N ALA A 42 4.69 7.03 -13.45
CA ALA A 42 4.15 6.13 -14.47
C ALA A 42 2.91 6.72 -15.16
N SER A 43 2.02 7.36 -14.41
CA SER A 43 0.84 8.06 -14.95
C SER A 43 1.24 9.22 -15.87
N MET A 44 2.21 10.05 -15.47
CA MET A 44 2.70 11.15 -16.31
C MET A 44 3.29 10.63 -17.63
N LEU A 45 4.05 9.52 -17.59
CA LEU A 45 4.57 8.88 -18.81
C LEU A 45 3.45 8.31 -19.69
N MET A 46 2.45 7.66 -19.10
CA MET A 46 1.28 7.12 -19.84
C MET A 46 0.47 8.20 -20.53
N ILE A 47 0.26 9.35 -19.89
CA ILE A 47 -0.49 10.48 -20.48
C ILE A 47 0.27 11.07 -21.67
N VAL A 48 1.58 11.28 -21.54
CA VAL A 48 2.41 11.81 -22.65
C VAL A 48 2.49 10.82 -23.81
N LEU A 49 2.68 9.52 -23.52
CA LEU A 49 2.71 8.49 -24.55
C LEU A 49 1.36 8.39 -25.29
N TYR A 50 0.24 8.46 -24.57
CA TYR A 50 -1.09 8.51 -25.19
C TYR A 50 -1.20 9.68 -26.16
N HIS A 51 -0.83 10.89 -25.71
CA HIS A 51 -0.89 12.08 -26.56
C HIS A 51 0.02 11.94 -27.79
N PHE A 52 1.22 11.39 -27.61
CA PHE A 52 2.15 11.14 -28.71
C PHE A 52 1.61 10.12 -29.72
N LEU A 53 1.01 9.03 -29.27
CA LEU A 53 0.44 8.02 -30.17
C LEU A 53 -0.83 8.53 -30.86
N GLU A 54 -1.66 9.30 -30.16
CA GLU A 54 -2.90 9.90 -30.70
C GLU A 54 -2.61 10.85 -31.85
N ILE A 55 -1.60 11.72 -31.73
CA ILE A 55 -1.25 12.65 -32.82
C ILE A 55 -0.56 11.99 -34.02
N ASN A 56 0.12 10.85 -33.80
CA ASN A 56 0.88 10.16 -34.85
C ASN A 56 0.11 8.99 -35.49
N ALA A 57 -1.05 8.61 -34.96
CA ALA A 57 -1.89 7.60 -35.55
C ALA A 57 -2.46 8.10 -36.89
N GLN A 58 -2.34 7.29 -37.94
CA GLN A 58 -2.83 7.61 -39.27
C GLN A 58 -4.36 7.50 -39.39
N ASP A 59 -5.02 6.87 -38.41
CA ASP A 59 -6.47 6.80 -38.30
C ASP A 59 -6.97 7.93 -37.39
N PRO A 60 -7.82 8.86 -37.90
CA PRO A 60 -8.47 9.88 -37.09
C PRO A 60 -9.58 9.22 -36.26
N LYS A 61 -9.20 8.48 -35.23
CA LYS A 61 -10.16 8.01 -34.23
C LYS A 61 -10.50 9.20 -33.35
N GLU A 62 -11.80 9.52 -33.28
CA GLU A 62 -12.36 10.53 -32.39
C GLU A 62 -11.67 10.50 -31.00
N PRO A 63 -11.26 11.64 -30.46
CA PRO A 63 -10.48 11.68 -29.23
C PRO A 63 -11.30 11.08 -28.08
N LEU A 64 -10.77 10.03 -27.43
CA LEU A 64 -11.41 9.35 -26.29
C LEU A 64 -11.66 10.28 -25.09
N THR A 65 -11.05 11.47 -25.10
CA THR A 65 -11.26 12.53 -24.11
C THR A 65 -12.62 13.22 -24.25
N SER A 66 -13.24 13.18 -25.43
CA SER A 66 -14.55 13.79 -25.72
C SER A 66 -15.70 12.96 -25.15
N GLU A 67 -15.63 11.63 -25.24
CA GLU A 67 -16.66 10.73 -24.70
C GLU A 67 -16.76 10.85 -23.16
N ARG A 68 -15.63 10.90 -22.45
CA ARG A 68 -15.63 11.04 -20.98
C ARG A 68 -16.17 12.37 -20.46
N LYS A 69 -16.12 13.45 -21.25
CA LYS A 69 -16.70 14.75 -20.85
C LYS A 69 -18.23 14.73 -20.87
N ALA A 70 -18.85 13.88 -21.68
CA ALA A 70 -20.31 13.74 -21.75
C ALA A 70 -20.90 13.02 -20.52
N ASP A 71 -20.19 12.02 -20.00
CA ASP A 71 -20.63 11.20 -18.86
C ASP A 71 -20.50 11.92 -17.50
N ALA A 72 -19.67 12.96 -17.43
CA ALA A 72 -19.43 13.73 -16.21
C ALA A 72 -20.43 14.88 -15.99
N LEU A 73 -21.38 15.10 -16.90
CA LEU A 73 -22.44 16.08 -16.72
C LEU A 73 -23.57 15.43 -15.90
N PRO A 74 -23.85 15.87 -14.66
CA PRO A 74 -25.02 15.39 -13.94
C PRO A 74 -26.26 15.73 -14.76
N ALA A 75 -27.10 14.72 -15.03
CA ALA A 75 -28.37 14.90 -15.71
C ALA A 75 -29.10 16.06 -15.03
N LYS A 76 -29.27 17.15 -15.79
CA LYS A 76 -29.85 18.42 -15.36
C LYS A 76 -31.05 18.14 -14.47
N ALA A 77 -30.94 18.50 -13.18
CA ALA A 77 -32.05 18.47 -12.24
C ALA A 77 -33.17 19.31 -12.87
N ARG A 78 -34.19 18.60 -13.37
CA ARG A 78 -35.40 19.18 -13.94
C ARG A 78 -36.42 19.38 -12.84
#